data_AF-A0A0Q8EZM6-F1
#
_entry.id   AF-A0A0Q8EZM6-F1
#
_cell.length_a   1.000
_cell.length_b   1.000
_cell.length_c   1.000
_cell.angle_alpha   90.00
_cell.angle_beta   90.00
_cell.angle_gamma   90.00
#
_symmetry.space_group_name_H-M   'P 1'
#
loop_
_entity.id
_entity.type
_entity.pdbx_description
1 polymer ?
#
loop_
_entity_poly.entity_id
_entity_poly.type
_entity_poly.pdbx_seq_one_letter_code
_entity_poly.pdbx_strand_id
1 'polypeptide(L)'
;MVEQLHRAAPSLDREVLSMAAHAMTCSIRRGEPVPMRRLSVIDYSRPSTQPRLWVFDLEAARLLFEERVAHGRNTGENLATRFSNATGSYMSSLGAFVTQESYRGANGYSLRLQGLEPGFNDKARERAIVIHGAPYVSDALVRAQGRLGRSLGCPAVGTAVAKPLIDSIRGGSFLFAYYPDPAWLKHSRLLGADCGSGVAAHAASPTPGG
;
A
#
# COMPACT_ATOMS: atom_id res chain seq x y z
N MET A 1 -13.83 -12.65 8.88
CA MET A 1 -12.94 -11.47 8.95
C MET A 1 -13.43 -10.33 8.06
N VAL A 2 -13.47 -10.48 6.73
CA VAL A 2 -13.86 -9.39 5.79
C VAL A 2 -15.19 -8.72 6.17
N GLU A 3 -16.25 -9.47 6.45
CA GLU A 3 -17.55 -8.91 6.88
C GLU A 3 -17.49 -8.05 8.14
N GLN A 4 -16.67 -8.45 9.12
CA GLN A 4 -16.52 -7.68 10.37
C GLN A 4 -15.77 -6.37 10.11
N LEU A 5 -14.67 -6.44 9.34
CA LEU A 5 -13.88 -5.28 8.99
C LEU A 5 -14.66 -4.30 8.11
N HIS A 6 -15.46 -4.80 7.16
CA HIS A 6 -16.31 -3.95 6.32
C HIS A 6 -17.40 -3.25 7.13
N ARG A 7 -18.02 -3.94 8.12
CA ARG A 7 -18.95 -3.28 9.05
C ARG A 7 -18.30 -2.14 9.84
N ALA A 8 -17.01 -2.25 10.17
CA ALA A 8 -16.26 -1.19 10.84
C ALA A 8 -15.85 -0.05 9.89
N ALA A 9 -15.84 -0.27 8.58
CA ALA A 9 -15.46 0.70 7.55
C ALA A 9 -16.37 0.56 6.30
N PRO A 10 -17.65 0.96 6.39
CA PRO A 10 -18.61 0.75 5.32
C PRO A 10 -18.30 1.57 4.05
N SER A 11 -17.44 2.59 4.15
CA SER A 11 -16.96 3.40 3.03
C SER A 11 -15.85 2.74 2.20
N LEU A 12 -15.21 1.69 2.72
CA LEU A 12 -14.22 0.90 1.98
C LEU A 12 -14.96 -0.14 1.14
N ASP A 13 -14.65 -0.19 -0.15
CA ASP A 13 -15.19 -1.19 -1.05
C ASP A 13 -14.89 -2.62 -0.55
N ARG A 14 -15.93 -3.45 -0.51
CA ARG A 14 -15.86 -4.80 0.05
C ARG A 14 -14.98 -5.72 -0.79
N GLU A 15 -14.96 -5.56 -2.11
CA GLU A 15 -14.10 -6.35 -2.98
C GLU A 15 -12.64 -5.96 -2.77
N VAL A 16 -12.33 -4.65 -2.68
CA VAL A 16 -10.97 -4.17 -2.36
C VAL A 16 -10.49 -4.71 -1.01
N LEU A 17 -11.33 -4.69 0.02
CA LEU A 17 -11.00 -5.27 1.33
C LEU A 17 -10.79 -6.79 1.27
N SER A 18 -11.61 -7.49 0.48
CA SER A 18 -11.45 -8.93 0.25
C SER A 18 -10.11 -9.25 -0.43
N MET A 19 -9.73 -8.48 -1.45
CA MET A 19 -8.44 -8.60 -2.13
C MET A 19 -7.28 -8.33 -1.18
N ALA A 20 -7.38 -7.31 -0.33
CA ALA A 20 -6.35 -6.99 0.65
C ALA A 20 -6.16 -8.13 1.66
N ALA A 21 -7.25 -8.71 2.18
CA ALA A 21 -7.22 -9.84 3.10
C ALA A 21 -6.65 -11.12 2.45
N HIS A 22 -7.01 -11.37 1.19
CA HIS A 22 -6.45 -12.48 0.39
C HIS A 22 -4.95 -12.29 0.16
N ALA A 23 -4.52 -11.10 -0.28
CA ALA A 23 -3.11 -10.79 -0.52
C ALA A 23 -2.25 -10.91 0.74
N MET A 24 -2.78 -10.50 1.90
CA MET A 24 -2.11 -10.68 3.20
C MET A 24 -1.93 -12.17 3.52
N THR A 25 -3.00 -12.97 3.37
CA THR A 25 -2.97 -14.42 3.57
C THR A 25 -1.96 -15.09 2.65
N CYS A 26 -1.93 -14.69 1.37
CA CYS A 26 -0.96 -15.17 0.41
C CYS A 26 0.48 -14.80 0.78
N SER A 27 0.72 -13.59 1.27
CA SER A 27 2.05 -13.16 1.68
C SER A 27 2.59 -14.03 2.82
N ILE A 28 1.74 -14.33 3.82
CA ILE A 28 2.10 -15.21 4.94
C ILE A 28 2.35 -16.64 4.48
N ARG A 29 1.50 -17.19 3.61
CA ARG A 29 1.71 -18.53 3.03
C ARG A 29 3.03 -18.65 2.26
N ARG A 30 3.50 -17.55 1.68
CA ARG A 30 4.77 -17.48 0.95
C ARG A 30 5.98 -17.23 1.86
N GLY A 31 5.79 -17.16 3.17
CA GLY A 31 6.86 -17.00 4.16
C GLY A 31 7.25 -15.56 4.44
N GLU A 32 6.49 -14.57 3.98
CA GLU A 32 6.76 -13.17 4.32
C GLU A 32 6.54 -12.93 5.83
N PRO A 33 7.42 -12.19 6.51
CA PRO A 33 7.35 -11.95 7.95
C PRO A 33 6.30 -10.88 8.28
N VAL A 34 5.02 -11.20 8.04
CA VAL A 34 3.87 -10.31 8.22
C VAL A 34 3.07 -10.73 9.45
N PRO A 35 3.16 -10.01 10.58
CA PRO A 35 2.31 -10.28 11.73
C PRO A 35 0.84 -9.99 11.40
N MET A 36 -0.05 -10.93 11.72
CA MET A 36 -1.50 -10.79 11.57
C MET A 36 -2.12 -9.85 12.62
N ARG A 37 -1.62 -8.62 12.70
CA ARG A 37 -2.04 -7.61 13.71
C ARG A 37 -2.69 -6.37 13.10
N ARG A 38 -2.18 -5.94 11.95
CA ARG A 38 -2.60 -4.71 11.28
C ARG A 38 -2.74 -4.95 9.79
N LEU A 39 -3.86 -4.51 9.25
CA LEU A 39 -4.11 -4.47 7.81
C LEU A 39 -4.35 -3.02 7.41
N SER A 40 -3.44 -2.48 6.59
CA SER A 40 -3.63 -1.16 5.98
C SER A 40 -4.07 -1.33 4.53
N VAL A 41 -5.08 -0.58 4.10
CA VAL A 41 -5.60 -0.60 2.73
C VAL A 41 -5.61 0.83 2.19
N ILE A 42 -4.97 1.06 1.05
CA ILE A 42 -5.09 2.30 0.28
C ILE A 42 -5.86 2.01 -0.99
N ASP A 43 -6.96 2.74 -1.24
CA ASP A 43 -7.74 2.63 -2.47
C ASP A 43 -7.51 3.86 -3.36
N TYR A 44 -6.57 3.77 -4.30
CA TYR A 44 -6.29 4.84 -5.23
C TYR A 44 -7.35 5.03 -6.33
N SER A 45 -8.35 4.15 -6.44
CA SER A 45 -9.50 4.40 -7.35
C SER A 45 -10.35 5.59 -6.88
N ARG A 46 -10.26 5.94 -5.59
CA ARG A 46 -10.91 7.10 -5.00
C ARG A 46 -10.11 8.39 -5.19
N PRO A 47 -10.79 9.54 -5.35
CA PRO A 47 -10.13 10.84 -5.46
C PRO A 47 -9.35 11.19 -4.19
N SER A 48 -8.25 11.92 -4.35
CA SER A 48 -7.38 12.34 -3.23
C SER A 48 -8.10 13.17 -2.17
N THR A 49 -9.20 13.83 -2.55
CA THR A 49 -10.03 14.64 -1.66
C THR A 49 -10.90 13.83 -0.71
N GLN A 50 -11.03 12.52 -0.90
CA GLN A 50 -11.83 11.62 -0.06
C GLN A 50 -10.94 10.68 0.76
N PRO A 51 -11.40 10.20 1.93
CA PRO A 51 -10.71 9.14 2.64
C PRO A 51 -10.48 7.95 1.72
N ARG A 52 -9.24 7.45 1.73
CA ARG A 52 -8.82 6.33 0.88
C ARG A 52 -7.69 5.52 1.49
N LEU A 53 -7.44 5.68 2.78
CA LEU A 53 -6.58 4.83 3.59
C LEU A 53 -7.39 4.37 4.79
N TRP A 54 -7.39 3.07 5.03
CA TRP A 54 -7.93 2.47 6.24
C TRP A 54 -6.86 1.63 6.91
N VAL A 55 -6.81 1.68 8.24
CA VAL A 55 -5.95 0.80 9.03
C VAL A 55 -6.81 0.08 10.04
N PHE A 56 -6.77 -1.24 10.01
CA PHE A 56 -7.53 -2.09 10.91
C PHE A 56 -6.65 -2.72 11.98
N ASP A 57 -7.21 -2.83 13.18
CA ASP A 57 -6.78 -3.78 14.19
C ASP A 57 -7.44 -5.13 13.90
N LEU A 58 -6.65 -6.13 13.50
CA LEU A 58 -7.18 -7.44 13.13
C LEU A 58 -7.55 -8.29 14.35
N GLU A 59 -6.91 -8.06 15.49
CA GLU A 59 -7.18 -8.79 16.73
C GLU A 59 -8.48 -8.27 17.38
N ALA A 60 -8.63 -6.94 17.44
CA ALA A 60 -9.84 -6.30 17.95
C ALA A 60 -10.95 -6.11 16.89
N ALA A 61 -10.71 -6.52 15.64
CA ALA A 61 -11.62 -6.38 14.50
C ALA A 61 -12.25 -4.96 14.37
N ARG A 62 -11.43 -3.91 14.52
CA ARG A 62 -11.89 -2.51 14.52
C ARG A 62 -11.06 -1.61 13.62
N LEU A 63 -11.70 -0.55 13.13
CA LEU A 63 -11.04 0.52 12.41
C LEU A 63 -10.23 1.41 13.36
N LEU A 64 -8.98 1.73 12.98
CA LEU A 64 -8.09 2.62 13.71
C LEU A 64 -7.97 3.99 13.04
N PHE A 65 -7.89 4.00 11.72
CA PHE A 65 -7.69 5.21 10.91
C PHE A 65 -8.51 5.12 9.64
N GLU A 66 -9.14 6.23 9.25
CA GLU A 66 -9.76 6.46 7.95
C GLU A 66 -9.31 7.84 7.46
N GLU A 67 -8.41 7.86 6.48
CA GLU A 67 -7.63 9.05 6.17
C GLU A 67 -7.54 9.33 4.67
N ARG A 68 -7.33 10.59 4.32
CA ARG A 68 -6.92 10.97 2.97
C ARG A 68 -5.43 10.73 2.79
N VAL A 69 -5.06 10.29 1.60
CA VAL A 69 -3.66 10.05 1.23
C VAL A 69 -3.35 10.79 -0.06
N ALA A 70 -2.22 11.48 -0.15
CA ALA A 70 -1.67 11.99 -1.40
C ALA A 70 -0.78 10.93 -2.08
N HIS A 71 -0.83 10.90 -3.41
CA HIS A 71 0.00 10.01 -4.25
C HIS A 71 1.15 10.79 -4.93
N GLY A 72 1.98 10.08 -5.69
CA GLY A 72 3.05 10.67 -6.49
C GLY A 72 2.55 11.61 -7.59
N ARG A 73 3.28 12.69 -7.88
CA ARG A 73 2.86 13.73 -8.82
C ARG A 73 2.54 13.24 -10.23
N ASN A 74 3.20 12.19 -10.69
CA ASN A 74 2.98 11.63 -12.02
C ASN A 74 1.90 10.54 -12.04
N THR A 75 1.31 10.19 -10.88
CA THR A 75 0.24 9.18 -10.79
C THR A 75 -1.11 9.69 -11.26
N GLY A 76 -1.30 11.01 -11.25
CA GLY A 76 -2.53 11.66 -11.68
C GLY A 76 -2.73 12.99 -10.97
N GLU A 77 -3.88 13.61 -11.21
CA GLU A 77 -4.30 14.86 -10.56
C GLU A 77 -5.12 14.54 -9.30
N ASN A 78 -6.42 14.84 -9.26
CA ASN A 78 -7.25 14.44 -8.11
C ASN A 78 -7.44 12.92 -8.07
N LEU A 79 -7.67 12.32 -9.24
CA LEU A 79 -7.73 10.89 -9.44
C LEU A 79 -6.35 10.36 -9.78
N ALA A 80 -5.96 9.25 -9.14
CA ALA A 80 -4.83 8.46 -9.58
C ALA A 80 -5.26 7.63 -10.80
N THR A 81 -4.41 7.55 -11.82
CA THR A 81 -4.73 6.81 -13.06
C THR A 81 -3.54 6.03 -13.60
N ARG A 82 -2.31 6.30 -13.13
CA ARG A 82 -1.09 5.67 -13.63
C ARG A 82 -0.12 5.36 -12.50
N PHE A 83 0.52 4.20 -12.56
CA PHE A 83 1.42 3.72 -11.51
C PHE A 83 2.71 3.22 -12.13
N SER A 84 3.79 3.24 -11.35
CA SER A 84 5.08 2.75 -11.84
C SER A 84 5.97 2.30 -10.72
N ASN A 85 6.72 1.24 -11.01
CA ASN A 85 7.81 0.74 -10.20
C ASN A 85 9.17 1.33 -10.60
N ALA A 86 9.24 2.15 -11.65
CA ALA A 86 10.50 2.66 -12.17
C ALA A 86 11.10 3.77 -11.28
N THR A 87 12.41 3.73 -11.09
CA THR A 87 13.17 4.79 -10.43
C THR A 87 13.03 6.11 -11.19
N GLY A 88 12.83 7.21 -10.47
CA GLY A 88 12.63 8.54 -11.08
C GLY A 88 11.26 8.76 -11.72
N SER A 89 10.35 7.78 -11.71
CA SER A 89 9.00 7.94 -12.29
C SER A 89 8.12 8.97 -11.57
N TYR A 90 8.38 9.20 -10.28
CA TYR A 90 7.55 10.01 -9.38
C TYR A 90 6.07 9.57 -9.31
N MET A 91 5.81 8.31 -9.66
CA MET A 91 4.50 7.67 -9.53
C MET A 91 4.47 6.81 -8.28
N SER A 92 3.31 6.67 -7.65
CA SER A 92 3.07 5.64 -6.64
C SER A 92 3.11 4.25 -7.27
N SER A 93 3.40 3.25 -6.43
CA SER A 93 3.33 1.83 -6.79
C SER A 93 2.06 1.20 -6.21
N LEU A 94 1.51 0.22 -6.93
CA LEU A 94 0.44 -0.64 -6.45
C LEU A 94 0.99 -1.85 -5.72
N GLY A 95 0.10 -2.61 -5.11
CA GLY A 95 0.40 -3.92 -4.57
C GLY A 95 0.63 -3.97 -3.06
N ALA A 96 1.11 -5.13 -2.61
CA ALA A 96 1.39 -5.41 -1.22
C ALA A 96 2.77 -4.90 -0.78
N PHE A 97 2.82 -4.33 0.42
CA PHE A 97 4.03 -3.86 1.09
C PHE A 97 4.06 -4.36 2.53
N VAL A 98 5.28 -4.48 3.05
CA VAL A 98 5.55 -4.63 4.48
C VAL A 98 6.17 -3.34 4.99
N THR A 99 5.58 -2.80 6.04
CA THR A 99 6.15 -1.66 6.75
C THR A 99 7.38 -2.09 7.54
N GLN A 100 8.40 -1.24 7.59
CA GLN A 100 9.67 -1.56 8.25
C GLN A 100 9.92 -0.59 9.42
N GLU A 101 11.15 -0.11 9.55
CA GLU A 101 11.54 0.85 10.57
C GLU A 101 11.05 2.27 10.25
N SER A 102 10.71 3.00 11.31
CA SER A 102 10.50 4.44 11.23
C SER A 102 11.83 5.18 11.36
N TYR A 103 11.96 6.33 10.71
CA TYR A 103 13.13 7.21 10.84
C TYR A 103 12.72 8.68 10.72
N ARG A 104 13.64 9.61 11.02
CA ARG A 104 13.47 11.04 10.73
C ARG A 104 14.37 11.43 9.55
N GLY A 105 13.78 11.96 8.50
CA GLY A 105 14.48 12.46 7.31
C GLY A 105 13.93 13.80 6.84
N ALA A 106 14.14 14.13 5.55
CA ALA A 106 13.68 15.39 4.97
C ALA A 106 12.15 15.61 5.06
N ASN A 107 11.37 14.52 5.02
CA ASN A 107 9.92 14.54 5.20
C ASN A 107 9.48 14.45 6.67
N GLY A 108 10.41 14.61 7.62
CA GLY A 108 10.17 14.40 9.04
C GLY A 108 10.06 12.93 9.42
N TYR A 109 9.21 12.63 10.41
CA TYR A 109 8.97 11.25 10.87
C TYR A 109 8.29 10.44 9.76
N SER A 110 8.97 9.41 9.28
CA SER A 110 8.62 8.64 8.09
C SER A 110 8.76 7.14 8.35
N LEU A 111 7.99 6.34 7.63
CA LEU A 111 7.96 4.88 7.74
C LEU A 111 8.36 4.23 6.43
N ARG A 112 9.40 3.40 6.47
CA ARG A 112 9.89 2.73 5.27
C ARG A 112 8.98 1.58 4.84
N LEU A 113 8.88 1.38 3.53
CA LEU A 113 8.11 0.31 2.92
C LEU A 113 9.02 -0.60 2.11
N GLN A 114 8.80 -1.91 2.26
CA GLN A 114 9.33 -2.95 1.40
C GLN A 114 8.20 -3.46 0.51
N GLY A 115 8.38 -3.45 -0.80
CA GLY A 115 7.41 -4.04 -1.73
C GLY A 115 7.54 -5.56 -1.78
N LEU A 116 6.41 -6.25 -1.92
CA LEU A 116 6.32 -7.72 -1.98
C LEU A 116 5.99 -8.25 -3.39
N GLU A 117 5.77 -7.37 -4.37
CA GLU A 117 5.30 -7.74 -5.70
C GLU A 117 6.33 -7.39 -6.78
N PRO A 118 7.11 -8.38 -7.27
CA PRO A 118 8.10 -8.19 -8.31
C PRO A 118 7.51 -7.53 -9.55
N GLY A 119 8.18 -6.49 -10.05
CA GLY A 119 7.75 -5.71 -11.20
C GLY A 119 6.78 -4.57 -10.88
N PHE A 120 6.07 -4.62 -9.75
CA PHE A 120 5.05 -3.62 -9.36
C PHE A 120 5.52 -2.68 -8.25
N ASN A 121 6.22 -3.22 -7.25
CA ASN A 121 6.69 -2.43 -6.11
C ASN A 121 7.98 -2.91 -5.45
N ASP A 122 8.65 -3.93 -5.98
CA ASP A 122 9.92 -4.45 -5.46
C ASP A 122 11.04 -3.39 -5.38
N LYS A 123 10.95 -2.29 -6.15
CA LYS A 123 11.91 -1.17 -6.07
C LYS A 123 11.53 -0.11 -5.04
N ALA A 124 10.51 -0.32 -4.20
CA ALA A 124 10.04 0.68 -3.25
C ALA A 124 11.14 1.22 -2.33
N ARG A 125 12.01 0.33 -1.82
CA ARG A 125 13.11 0.71 -0.93
C ARG A 125 14.16 1.54 -1.67
N GLU A 126 14.58 1.12 -2.86
CA GLU A 126 15.53 1.84 -3.73
C GLU A 126 15.01 3.22 -4.12
N ARG A 127 13.69 3.32 -4.34
CA ARG A 127 12.99 4.56 -4.70
C ARG A 127 12.67 5.45 -3.50
N ALA A 128 13.12 5.07 -2.29
CA ALA A 128 12.83 5.76 -1.04
C ALA A 128 11.32 6.01 -0.82
N ILE A 129 10.48 5.05 -1.21
CA ILE A 129 9.04 5.11 -0.98
C ILE A 129 8.76 4.84 0.51
N VAL A 130 8.11 5.81 1.15
CA VAL A 130 7.82 5.82 2.59
C VAL A 130 6.42 6.36 2.85
N ILE A 131 5.81 6.02 3.99
CA ILE A 131 4.67 6.79 4.51
C ILE A 131 5.21 7.97 5.31
N HIS A 132 4.69 9.16 5.07
CA HIS A 132 5.08 10.36 5.83
C HIS A 132 3.94 11.37 5.97
N GLY A 133 4.09 12.29 6.91
CA GLY A 133 3.21 13.45 7.04
C GLY A 133 3.55 14.53 6.02
N ALA A 134 2.54 15.25 5.54
CA ALA A 134 2.72 16.36 4.62
C ALA A 134 1.69 17.48 4.83
N PRO A 135 2.10 18.76 4.89
CA PRO A 135 1.18 19.88 5.06
C PRO A 135 0.26 20.10 3.85
N TYR A 136 0.66 19.57 2.69
CA TYR A 136 -0.13 19.61 1.46
C TYR A 136 -1.28 18.58 1.44
N VAL A 137 -1.43 17.78 2.51
CA VAL A 137 -2.62 16.97 2.76
C VAL A 137 -3.53 17.75 3.72
N SER A 138 -4.31 18.69 3.17
CA SER A 138 -5.16 19.58 3.97
C SER A 138 -6.37 20.11 3.19
N ASP A 139 -7.41 20.51 3.92
CA ASP A 139 -8.63 21.05 3.32
C ASP A 139 -8.41 22.37 2.58
N ALA A 140 -7.43 23.17 3.02
CA ALA A 140 -7.07 24.41 2.35
C ALA A 140 -6.65 24.16 0.91
N LEU A 141 -5.80 23.14 0.69
CA LEU A 141 -5.39 22.76 -0.66
C LEU A 141 -6.57 22.18 -1.44
N VAL A 142 -7.40 21.32 -0.83
CA VAL A 142 -8.61 20.80 -1.50
C VAL A 142 -9.51 21.93 -2.00
N ARG A 143 -9.78 22.95 -1.18
CA ARG A 143 -10.60 24.10 -1.58
C ARG A 143 -9.94 24.95 -2.68
N ALA A 144 -8.62 25.15 -2.61
CA ALA A 144 -7.91 26.02 -3.54
C ALA A 144 -7.69 25.39 -4.93
N GLN A 145 -7.47 24.07 -5.01
CA GLN A 145 -7.07 23.42 -6.27
C GLN A 145 -7.92 22.20 -6.65
N GLY A 146 -8.94 21.84 -5.85
CA GLY A 146 -9.79 20.67 -6.09
C GLY A 146 -9.12 19.31 -5.85
N ARG A 147 -7.91 19.29 -5.27
CA ARG A 147 -7.14 18.06 -4.92
C ARG A 147 -6.17 18.29 -3.77
N LEU A 148 -5.57 17.23 -3.26
CA LEU A 148 -4.40 17.34 -2.37
C LEU A 148 -3.15 17.73 -3.16
N GLY A 149 -2.10 18.16 -2.45
CA GLY A 149 -0.75 18.14 -3.02
C GLY A 149 -0.30 16.72 -3.35
N ARG A 150 0.87 16.61 -3.98
CA ARG A 150 1.39 15.34 -4.48
C ARG A 150 2.85 15.16 -4.08
N SER A 151 3.22 13.92 -3.76
CA SER A 151 4.59 13.54 -3.38
C SER A 151 5.42 13.18 -4.62
N LEU A 152 6.60 12.59 -4.40
CA LEU A 152 7.43 11.98 -5.45
C LEU A 152 7.23 10.45 -5.55
N GLY A 153 6.08 9.94 -5.09
CA GLY A 153 5.71 8.52 -5.17
C GLY A 153 5.20 7.95 -3.84
N CYS A 154 5.63 8.56 -2.73
CA CYS A 154 5.25 8.21 -1.36
C CYS A 154 3.75 8.39 -1.09
N PRO A 155 3.08 7.46 -0.38
CA PRO A 155 1.82 7.74 0.28
C PRO A 155 2.03 8.80 1.37
N ALA A 156 1.42 9.97 1.23
CA ALA A 156 1.54 11.03 2.23
C ALA A 156 0.19 11.30 2.92
N VAL A 157 0.21 11.47 4.24
CA VAL A 157 -0.97 11.75 5.08
C VAL A 157 -0.89 13.13 5.72
N GLY A 158 -1.96 13.59 6.37
CA GLY A 158 -1.94 14.82 7.14
C GLY A 158 -0.89 14.79 8.26
N THR A 159 -0.24 15.91 8.53
CA THR A 159 0.81 16.01 9.57
C THR A 159 0.29 15.63 10.96
N ALA A 160 -0.96 15.98 11.28
CA ALA A 160 -1.59 15.67 12.56
C ALA A 160 -1.73 14.16 12.82
N VAL A 161 -2.01 13.37 11.77
CA VAL A 161 -2.22 11.92 11.88
C VAL A 161 -0.94 11.10 11.66
N ALA A 162 0.08 11.69 11.03
CA ALA A 162 1.29 10.97 10.61
C ALA A 162 1.97 10.18 11.74
N LYS A 163 2.18 10.80 12.90
CA LYS A 163 2.84 10.13 14.03
C LYS A 163 2.02 8.96 14.59
N PRO A 164 0.75 9.14 15.04
CA PRO A 164 -0.03 8.02 15.57
C PRO A 164 -0.26 6.92 14.53
N LEU A 165 -0.47 7.27 13.25
CA LEU A 165 -0.55 6.29 12.16
C LEU A 165 0.73 5.46 12.06
N ILE A 166 1.89 6.11 11.87
CA ILE A 166 3.18 5.43 11.71
C ILE A 166 3.48 4.55 12.92
N ASP A 167 3.28 5.05 14.13
CA ASP A 167 3.53 4.28 15.36
C ASP A 167 2.65 3.03 15.46
N SER A 168 1.42 3.09 14.94
CA SER A 168 0.47 1.97 14.96
C SER A 168 0.78 0.86 13.96
N ILE A 169 1.53 1.16 12.89
CA ILE A 169 1.79 0.22 11.80
C ILE A 169 3.27 -0.09 11.59
N ARG A 170 4.22 0.60 12.24
CA ARG A 170 5.65 0.30 12.10
C ARG A 170 6.00 -1.13 12.57
N GLY A 171 7.06 -1.71 12.01
CA GLY A 171 7.61 -2.98 12.47
C GLY A 171 6.91 -4.23 11.94
N GLY A 172 6.56 -4.25 10.64
CA GLY A 172 6.14 -5.47 9.94
C GLY A 172 4.67 -5.52 9.52
N SER A 173 3.88 -4.49 9.77
CA SER A 173 2.46 -4.48 9.37
C SER A 173 2.28 -4.52 7.85
N PHE A 174 1.17 -5.12 7.42
CA PHE A 174 0.80 -5.24 6.01
C PHE A 174 0.12 -3.96 5.49
N LEU A 175 0.48 -3.59 4.27
CA LEU A 175 -0.15 -2.50 3.52
C LEU A 175 -0.50 -2.98 2.12
N PHE A 176 -1.74 -2.77 1.69
CA PHE A 176 -2.23 -3.08 0.34
C PHE A 176 -2.62 -1.79 -0.38
N ALA A 177 -1.94 -1.47 -1.48
CA ALA A 177 -2.25 -0.31 -2.31
C ALA A 177 -2.96 -0.73 -3.60
N TYR A 178 -4.25 -0.41 -3.71
CA TYR A 178 -5.13 -0.84 -4.77
C TYR A 178 -5.40 0.26 -5.81
N TYR A 179 -5.50 -0.16 -7.06
CA TYR A 179 -6.20 0.51 -8.15
C TYR A 179 -6.58 -0.59 -9.17
N PRO A 180 -7.69 -0.49 -9.92
CA PRO A 180 -8.10 -1.51 -10.90
C PRO A 180 -7.22 -1.49 -12.17
N ASP A 181 -5.90 -1.59 -12.01
CA ASP A 181 -4.95 -1.70 -13.11
C ASP A 181 -4.99 -3.12 -13.69
N PRO A 182 -5.39 -3.30 -14.97
CA PRO A 182 -5.57 -4.64 -15.54
C PRO A 182 -4.30 -5.48 -15.56
N ALA A 183 -3.12 -4.85 -15.74
CA ALA A 183 -1.86 -5.57 -15.78
C ALA A 183 -1.48 -6.07 -14.38
N TRP A 184 -1.61 -5.24 -13.35
CA TRP A 184 -1.38 -5.66 -11.97
C TRP A 184 -2.37 -6.73 -11.52
N LEU A 185 -3.67 -6.54 -11.78
CA LEU A 185 -4.70 -7.53 -11.43
C LEU A 185 -4.45 -8.90 -12.07
N LYS A 186 -3.97 -8.92 -13.32
CA LYS A 186 -3.68 -10.16 -14.06
C LYS A 186 -2.39 -10.84 -13.61
N HIS A 187 -1.37 -10.09 -13.22
CA HIS A 187 -0.02 -10.61 -13.00
C HIS A 187 0.43 -10.63 -11.53
N SER A 188 -0.38 -10.09 -10.62
CA SER A 188 -0.10 -10.17 -9.18
C SER A 188 -0.04 -11.63 -8.71
N ARG A 189 1.05 -11.97 -8.04
CA ARG A 189 1.22 -13.29 -7.40
C ARG A 189 0.40 -13.43 -6.12
N LEU A 190 -0.13 -12.34 -5.59
CA LEU A 190 -0.85 -12.32 -4.32
C LEU A 190 -2.38 -12.25 -4.51
N LEU A 191 -2.85 -12.01 -5.73
CA LEU A 191 -4.27 -11.98 -6.07
C LEU A 191 -4.78 -13.29 -6.72
N GLY A 192 -3.88 -14.12 -7.24
CA GLY A 192 -4.23 -15.44 -7.75
C GLY A 192 -4.75 -16.38 -6.66
N ALA A 193 -5.65 -17.31 -7.03
CA ALA A 193 -6.27 -18.26 -6.10
C ALA A 193 -5.27 -19.16 -5.37
N ASP A 194 -4.14 -19.46 -6.00
CA ASP A 194 -3.09 -20.33 -5.48
C ASP A 194 -1.94 -19.54 -4.81
N CYS A 195 -2.07 -18.21 -4.68
CA CYS A 195 -1.00 -17.33 -4.23
C CYS A 195 0.27 -17.42 -5.10
N GLY A 196 0.12 -17.72 -6.40
CA GLY A 196 1.22 -17.77 -7.36
C GLY A 196 2.17 -18.94 -7.15
N SER A 197 1.67 -20.06 -6.59
CA SER A 197 2.41 -21.31 -6.44
C SER A 197 2.71 -22.02 -7.77
N GLY A 198 2.03 -21.66 -8.86
CA GLY A 198 2.25 -22.24 -10.20
C GLY A 198 3.47 -21.73 -10.99
N VAL A 199 4.29 -20.80 -10.46
CA VAL A 199 5.40 -20.18 -11.23
C VAL A 199 6.79 -20.49 -10.63
N ALA A 200 6.86 -21.30 -9.58
CA ALA A 200 8.11 -21.68 -8.92
C ALA A 200 8.41 -23.18 -9.10
N ALA A 201 8.48 -23.64 -10.34
CA ALA A 201 9.05 -24.95 -10.66
C ALA A 201 9.47 -25.00 -12.12
N HIS A 202 10.55 -24.30 -12.52
CA HIS A 202 11.31 -24.58 -13.76
C HIS A 202 12.72 -23.93 -13.69
N ALA A 203 13.43 -24.16 -12.57
CA ALA A 203 14.86 -23.88 -12.48
C ALA A 203 15.56 -24.91 -11.57
N ALA A 204 15.50 -26.17 -11.99
CA ALA A 204 16.39 -27.26 -11.57
C ALA A 204 16.18 -28.34 -12.63
N SER A 205 17.06 -28.54 -13.61
CA SER A 205 18.33 -29.29 -13.56
C SER A 205 18.74 -29.55 -15.05
N PRO A 206 19.92 -30.09 -15.43
CA PRO A 206 20.87 -30.84 -14.61
C PRO A 206 22.37 -30.48 -14.77
N THR A 207 23.14 -30.84 -13.76
CA THR A 207 24.55 -31.25 -13.87
C THR A 207 24.71 -32.38 -14.88
N PRO A 208 25.73 -32.35 -15.76
CA PRO A 208 26.31 -33.58 -16.30
C PRO A 208 27.49 -34.00 -15.41
N GLY A 209 27.43 -35.23 -14.90
CA GLY A 209 28.60 -35.96 -14.42
C GLY A 209 29.30 -36.68 -15.58
N GLY A 210 30.57 -37.05 -15.36
CA GLY A 210 31.39 -37.84 -16.28
C GLY A 210 32.84 -37.39 -16.25
#